data_AF-A0A853MJS5-F1
#
_entry.id   AF-A0A853MJS5-F1
#
_cell.length_a   1.000
_cell.length_b   1.000
_cell.length_c   1.000
_cell.angle_alpha   90.00
_cell.angle_beta   90.00
_cell.angle_gamma   90.00
#
_symmetry.space_group_name_H-M   'P 1'
#
loop_
_entity.id
_entity.type
_entity.pdbx_description
1 polymer ?
#
loop_
_entity_poly.entity_id
_entity_poly.type
_entity_poly.pdbx_seq_one_letter_code
_entity_poly.pdbx_strand_id
1 'polypeptide(L)'
;MSKSVLIYNALCLPDIDIEHLIQGRIISVIPQKLLMGSGQAFALFPADLNSQEVLIKCWARCQGCQIIDKTGPLDILAQLTMREPDFFRQILEKRPHFFLAHLRVYYLDTFVKVKTFPNIEQKLGKFIPLDNIYTSENQPVLDDYVFLQRQKRLENLQPPLHPQIEKLDSLLSSLMKSSPEFPVYQQLQQEIREFLGWSNVKHKGTTNSDLDWIKTISFLGDRSIELEERKSNYQAGTDFENICRRGLEFLGFRVENSYKGGVGGLDLYCSDPFPLVCECKSGKSIPDRAVEELDRIAKRHLQENYLQAVRLIIGPGGPTKQLQQSLIRSAKISKTSIIKAMTLQKLVQLKATYPGAVNLLELKEYLEPGQIDDGIDEYIEKVEKQIKIRSHLVRLVKEYLRNSGLEFAMVGNLHGVYFGTPSSVPLKLEEMHEILIELSSPLTGYLGRKRGTDWRTDQFYYLRDLIVLDDN
;
A
#
# COMPACT_ATOMS: atom_id res chain seq x y z
N MET A 1 -3.01 22.88 19.46
CA MET A 1 -1.66 23.06 20.00
C MET A 1 -1.35 21.89 20.91
N SER A 2 -0.37 21.06 20.59
CA SER A 2 0.08 19.97 21.46
C SER A 2 0.72 20.54 22.72
N LYS A 3 0.43 19.96 23.89
CA LYS A 3 1.09 20.36 25.14
C LYS A 3 2.59 20.06 25.04
N SER A 4 3.42 21.04 25.44
CA SER A 4 4.85 20.83 25.57
C SER A 4 5.12 19.84 26.71
N VAL A 5 6.01 18.87 26.47
CA VAL A 5 6.42 17.86 27.43
C VAL A 5 7.89 18.10 27.77
N LEU A 6 8.19 18.26 29.06
CA LEU A 6 9.55 18.38 29.58
C LEU A 6 10.10 17.00 29.95
N ILE A 7 11.27 16.67 29.43
CA ILE A 7 12.05 15.48 29.74
C ILE A 7 13.39 15.92 30.33
N TYR A 8 13.73 15.37 31.49
CA TYR A 8 14.99 15.69 32.21
C TYR A 8 15.74 14.43 32.66
N ASN A 9 15.24 13.26 32.27
CA ASN A 9 15.88 11.97 32.54
C ASN A 9 15.62 11.01 31.38
N ALA A 10 16.45 9.97 31.32
CA ALA A 10 16.26 8.87 30.41
C ALA A 10 16.29 7.52 31.12
N LEU A 11 15.50 6.57 30.62
CA LEU A 11 15.62 5.17 30.99
C LEU A 11 16.69 4.52 30.12
N CYS A 12 17.74 4.00 30.74
CA CYS A 12 18.79 3.26 30.05
C CYS A 12 18.31 1.83 29.74
N LEU A 13 18.33 1.46 28.47
CA LEU A 13 17.82 0.19 27.96
C LEU A 13 18.83 -0.47 27.00
N PRO A 14 18.79 -1.80 26.83
CA PRO A 14 19.52 -2.46 25.75
C PRO A 14 19.18 -1.84 24.39
N ASP A 15 20.18 -1.65 23.53
CA ASP A 15 20.01 -1.03 22.21
C ASP A 15 18.94 -1.73 21.38
N ILE A 16 18.91 -3.06 21.46
CA ILE A 16 17.93 -3.88 20.76
C ILE A 16 16.48 -3.59 21.18
N ASP A 17 16.24 -3.29 22.47
CA ASP A 17 14.90 -2.94 22.95
C ASP A 17 14.49 -1.58 22.40
N ILE A 18 15.42 -0.62 22.33
CA ILE A 18 15.16 0.70 21.74
C ILE A 18 14.87 0.58 20.25
N GLU A 19 15.62 -0.23 19.51
CA GLU A 19 15.34 -0.49 18.10
C GLU A 19 13.95 -1.08 17.90
N HIS A 20 13.56 -2.08 18.71
CA HIS A 20 12.23 -2.67 18.65
C HIS A 20 11.12 -1.70 19.04
N LEU A 21 11.34 -0.82 20.01
CA LEU A 21 10.42 0.25 20.38
C LEU A 21 10.26 1.29 19.27
N ILE A 22 11.37 1.72 18.65
CA ILE A 22 11.38 2.68 17.53
C ILE A 22 10.67 2.09 16.31
N GLN A 23 10.86 0.80 16.06
CA GLN A 23 10.18 0.06 15.00
C GLN A 23 8.74 -0.32 15.36
N GLY A 24 8.23 0.03 16.54
CA GLY A 24 6.86 -0.31 16.96
C GLY A 24 6.61 -1.81 17.21
N ARG A 25 7.66 -2.65 17.20
CA ARG A 25 7.56 -4.12 17.35
C ARG A 25 7.14 -4.51 18.74
N ILE A 26 7.66 -3.81 19.75
CA ILE A 26 7.28 -3.95 21.16
C ILE A 26 6.77 -2.62 21.70
N ILE A 27 6.02 -2.69 22.80
CA ILE A 27 5.60 -1.51 23.59
C ILE A 27 5.99 -1.68 25.06
N SER A 28 6.88 -2.63 25.36
CA SER A 28 7.15 -3.08 26.71
C SER A 28 8.63 -3.13 27.02
N VAL A 29 8.99 -2.82 28.26
CA VAL A 29 10.37 -2.91 28.77
C VAL A 29 10.38 -3.39 30.21
N ILE A 30 11.55 -3.83 30.67
CA ILE A 30 11.74 -4.32 32.04
C ILE A 30 12.64 -3.35 32.81
N PRO A 31 12.07 -2.36 33.52
CA PRO A 31 12.85 -1.47 34.36
C PRO A 31 13.31 -2.17 35.64
N GLN A 32 14.36 -1.66 36.27
CA GLN A 32 14.85 -2.22 37.53
C GLN A 32 13.96 -1.83 38.73
N LYS A 33 13.25 -0.70 38.62
CA LYS A 33 12.36 -0.18 39.65
C LYS A 33 10.98 0.01 39.06
N LEU A 34 9.96 -0.09 39.92
CA LEU A 34 8.59 0.26 39.57
C LEU A 34 8.53 1.71 39.07
N LEU A 35 7.93 1.91 37.91
CA LEU A 35 7.64 3.24 37.40
C LEU A 35 6.37 3.75 38.09
N MET A 36 6.53 4.70 39.01
CA MET A 36 5.49 5.07 39.99
C MET A 36 4.40 6.01 39.46
N GLY A 37 4.19 6.13 38.15
CA GLY A 37 3.10 6.93 37.62
C GLY A 37 2.75 6.59 36.19
N SER A 38 1.48 6.29 35.94
CA SER A 38 0.92 6.50 34.60
C SER A 38 1.15 7.98 34.25
N GLY A 39 1.69 8.23 33.06
CA GLY A 39 2.02 9.55 32.57
C GLY A 39 3.47 10.01 32.78
N GLN A 40 4.34 9.27 33.49
CA GLN A 40 5.76 9.66 33.60
C GLN A 40 6.43 9.66 32.21
N ALA A 41 7.03 10.79 31.83
CA ALA A 41 7.73 10.96 30.56
C ALA A 41 9.25 10.93 30.74
N PHE A 42 9.96 10.27 29.84
CA PHE A 42 11.41 10.13 29.87
C PHE A 42 11.97 9.82 28.48
N ALA A 43 13.24 10.16 28.25
CA ALA A 43 13.93 9.76 27.03
C ALA A 43 14.34 8.27 27.07
N LEU A 44 14.54 7.67 25.90
CA LEU A 44 15.06 6.30 25.78
C LEU A 44 16.56 6.37 25.46
N PHE A 45 17.39 5.87 26.36
CA PHE A 45 18.85 5.95 26.22
C PHE A 45 19.45 4.57 25.90
N PRO A 46 20.15 4.43 24.75
CA PRO A 46 20.78 3.18 24.34
C PRO A 46 22.02 2.88 25.19
N ALA A 47 22.07 1.67 25.73
CA ALA A 47 23.25 1.11 26.39
C ALA A 47 24.26 0.59 25.35
N ASP A 48 24.82 1.51 24.55
CA ASP A 48 25.87 1.19 23.60
C ASP A 48 27.25 1.20 24.30
N LEU A 49 27.88 0.02 24.37
CA LEU A 49 29.19 -0.17 25.00
C LEU A 49 30.36 0.29 24.13
N ASN A 50 30.13 0.51 22.83
CA ASN A 50 31.19 0.76 21.85
C ASN A 50 31.29 2.23 21.43
N SER A 51 30.37 3.09 21.89
CA SER A 51 30.35 4.50 21.52
C SER A 51 30.67 5.44 22.68
N GLN A 52 31.39 6.52 22.40
CA GLN A 52 31.60 7.62 23.35
C GLN A 52 30.40 8.58 23.40
N GLU A 53 29.54 8.54 22.39
CA GLU A 53 28.37 9.39 22.27
C GLU A 53 27.21 8.61 21.67
N VAL A 54 26.02 8.77 22.25
CA VAL A 54 24.81 8.15 21.75
C VAL A 54 23.81 9.19 21.30
N LEU A 55 22.95 8.79 20.38
CA LEU A 55 21.91 9.63 19.81
C LEU A 55 20.54 9.21 20.35
N ILE A 56 19.94 10.07 21.17
CA ILE A 56 18.58 9.90 21.65
C ILE A 56 17.63 10.32 20.53
N LYS A 57 16.88 9.35 20.00
CA LYS A 57 15.95 9.54 18.88
C LYS A 57 14.50 9.65 19.31
N CYS A 58 14.17 9.11 20.48
CA CYS A 58 12.81 8.95 20.95
C CYS A 58 12.68 9.14 22.46
N TRP A 59 11.45 9.36 22.87
CA TRP A 59 11.03 9.42 24.26
C TRP A 59 9.77 8.60 24.47
N ALA A 60 9.49 8.27 25.73
CA ALA A 60 8.34 7.46 26.10
C ALA A 60 7.57 8.08 27.25
N ARG A 61 6.26 7.85 27.23
CA ARG A 61 5.37 8.02 28.36
C ARG A 61 4.97 6.64 28.90
N CYS A 62 5.21 6.40 30.18
CA CYS A 62 4.73 5.20 30.86
C CYS A 62 3.20 5.23 30.93
N GLN A 63 2.53 4.23 30.37
CA GLN A 63 1.06 4.09 30.41
C GLN A 63 0.61 3.10 31.48
N GLY A 64 1.50 2.22 31.92
CA GLY A 64 1.22 1.24 32.96
C GLY A 64 2.48 0.48 33.34
N CYS A 65 2.44 -0.19 34.48
CA CYS A 65 3.50 -1.08 34.91
C CYS A 65 2.90 -2.24 35.69
N GLN A 66 3.18 -3.47 35.28
CA GLN A 66 2.71 -4.69 35.92
C GLN A 66 3.85 -5.39 36.67
N ILE A 67 3.51 -6.13 37.71
CA ILE A 67 4.43 -7.01 38.42
C ILE A 67 4.18 -8.42 37.90
N ILE A 68 5.22 -9.04 37.35
CA ILE A 68 5.17 -10.40 36.83
C ILE A 68 6.01 -11.29 37.74
N ASP A 69 5.43 -12.41 38.17
CA ASP A 69 6.11 -13.44 38.94
C ASP A 69 6.14 -14.77 38.17
N LYS A 70 6.57 -15.84 38.86
CA LYS A 70 6.68 -17.21 38.34
C LYS A 70 5.35 -17.84 37.89
N THR A 71 4.20 -17.26 38.24
CA THR A 71 2.88 -17.76 37.81
C THR A 71 2.45 -17.21 36.45
N GLY A 72 3.16 -16.21 35.92
CA GLY A 72 2.86 -15.59 34.62
C GLY A 72 3.16 -16.51 33.43
N PRO A 73 2.41 -16.39 32.32
CA PRO A 73 2.66 -17.14 31.09
C PRO A 73 3.91 -16.63 30.36
N LEU A 74 5.07 -17.18 30.70
CA LEU A 74 6.37 -16.75 30.15
C LEU A 74 6.47 -16.88 28.63
N ASP A 75 5.81 -17.87 28.03
CA ASP A 75 5.81 -18.05 26.57
C ASP A 75 5.03 -16.95 25.83
N ILE A 76 4.01 -16.39 26.49
CA ILE A 76 3.26 -15.25 25.93
C ILE A 76 4.09 -13.97 26.10
N LEU A 77 4.74 -13.79 27.25
CA LEU A 77 5.64 -12.67 27.49
C LEU A 77 6.82 -12.65 26.52
N ALA A 78 7.39 -13.82 26.20
CA ALA A 78 8.39 -13.99 25.17
C ALA A 78 7.96 -13.40 23.83
N GLN A 79 6.74 -13.72 23.39
CA GLN A 79 6.18 -13.17 22.16
C GLN A 79 5.95 -11.66 22.24
N LEU A 80 5.38 -11.16 23.35
CA LEU A 80 5.02 -9.75 23.52
C LEU A 80 6.22 -8.80 23.74
N THR A 81 7.38 -9.34 24.11
CA THR A 81 8.61 -8.57 24.41
C THR A 81 9.74 -8.88 23.43
N MET A 82 9.53 -9.81 22.49
CA MET A 82 10.56 -10.30 21.58
C MET A 82 11.80 -10.87 22.31
N ARG A 83 11.56 -11.61 23.40
CA ARG A 83 12.60 -12.28 24.20
C ARG A 83 12.39 -13.77 24.22
N GLU A 84 13.43 -14.54 24.50
CA GLU A 84 13.31 -15.97 24.74
C GLU A 84 12.69 -16.25 26.12
N PRO A 85 11.90 -17.32 26.31
CA PRO A 85 11.35 -17.67 27.61
C PRO A 85 12.41 -17.81 28.72
N ASP A 86 13.60 -18.31 28.38
CA ASP A 86 14.72 -18.46 29.32
C ASP A 86 15.21 -17.13 29.91
N PHE A 87 15.08 -16.02 29.18
CA PHE A 87 15.44 -14.70 29.67
C PHE A 87 14.63 -14.34 30.93
N PHE A 88 13.33 -14.64 30.95
CA PHE A 88 12.48 -14.40 32.12
C PHE A 88 12.77 -15.37 33.26
N ARG A 89 13.05 -16.64 32.94
CA ARG A 89 13.43 -17.64 33.96
C ARG A 89 14.67 -17.19 34.73
N GLN A 90 15.70 -16.71 34.03
CA GLN A 90 16.92 -16.18 34.64
C GLN A 90 16.68 -14.95 35.54
N ILE A 91 15.71 -14.10 35.20
CA ILE A 91 15.31 -12.97 36.06
C ILE A 91 14.63 -13.51 37.33
N LEU A 92 13.71 -14.45 37.18
CA LEU A 92 12.90 -15.02 38.27
C LEU A 92 13.70 -15.94 39.21
N GLU A 93 14.80 -16.51 38.74
CA GLU A 93 15.78 -17.22 39.58
C GLU A 93 16.48 -16.27 40.56
N LYS A 94 16.73 -15.03 40.14
CA LYS A 94 17.46 -14.02 40.94
C LYS A 94 16.54 -13.20 41.83
N ARG A 95 15.27 -13.05 41.45
CA ARG A 95 14.28 -12.20 42.14
C ARG A 95 12.89 -12.82 42.02
N PRO A 96 12.03 -12.70 43.05
CA PRO A 96 10.71 -13.33 43.03
C PRO A 96 9.74 -12.76 41.96
N HIS A 97 10.04 -11.57 41.43
CA HIS A 97 9.24 -10.90 40.41
C HIS A 97 10.10 -9.90 39.61
N PHE A 98 9.55 -9.43 38.49
CA PHE A 98 10.08 -8.28 37.72
C PHE A 98 8.95 -7.32 37.31
N PHE A 99 9.34 -6.12 36.91
CA PHE A 99 8.42 -5.09 36.44
C PHE A 99 8.32 -5.13 34.93
N LEU A 100 7.11 -5.05 34.39
CA LEU A 100 6.85 -4.91 32.96
C LEU A 100 6.16 -3.57 32.72
N ALA A 101 6.90 -2.62 32.15
CA ALA A 101 6.38 -1.28 31.87
C ALA A 101 5.83 -1.19 30.45
N HIS A 102 4.69 -0.51 30.28
CA HIS A 102 4.01 -0.28 29.01
C HIS A 102 4.32 1.15 28.55
N LEU A 103 4.94 1.30 27.39
CA LEU A 103 5.49 2.56 26.92
C LEU A 103 4.77 3.05 25.67
N ARG A 104 4.20 4.24 25.74
CA ARG A 104 3.80 5.01 24.55
C ARG A 104 5.02 5.78 24.06
N VAL A 105 5.55 5.40 22.89
CA VAL A 105 6.81 5.95 22.35
C VAL A 105 6.54 6.99 21.29
N TYR A 106 7.36 8.05 21.29
CA TYR A 106 7.30 9.17 20.36
C TYR A 106 8.70 9.48 19.83
N TYR A 107 8.78 9.88 18.57
CA TYR A 107 10.01 10.45 18.00
C TYR A 107 10.25 11.86 18.57
N LEU A 108 11.52 12.19 18.79
CA LEU A 108 11.91 13.57 19.04
C LEU A 108 11.95 14.36 17.73
N ASP A 109 11.46 15.60 17.75
CA ASP A 109 11.54 16.50 16.59
C ASP A 109 12.99 16.78 16.18
N THR A 110 13.93 16.71 17.12
CA THR A 110 15.37 16.81 16.87
C THR A 110 16.10 15.80 17.75
N PHE A 111 16.95 14.98 17.13
CA PHE A 111 17.73 13.99 17.86
C PHE A 111 18.77 14.67 18.76
N VAL A 112 18.92 14.15 19.97
CA VAL A 112 19.80 14.73 21.00
C VAL A 112 21.03 13.86 21.18
N LYS A 113 22.21 14.45 21.00
CA LYS A 113 23.49 13.76 21.17
C LYS A 113 23.95 13.88 22.62
N VAL A 114 24.23 12.76 23.27
CA VAL A 114 24.61 12.70 24.69
C VAL A 114 25.87 11.85 24.85
N LYS A 115 26.79 12.27 25.72
CA LYS A 115 27.97 11.48 26.05
C LYS A 115 27.58 10.20 26.78
N THR A 116 28.26 9.10 26.48
CA THR A 116 28.03 7.85 27.22
C THR A 116 28.58 7.93 28.63
N PHE A 117 27.96 7.17 29.53
CA PHE A 117 28.34 7.11 30.94
C PHE A 117 29.32 5.97 31.17
N PRO A 118 30.34 6.15 32.02
CA PRO A 118 31.16 5.03 32.50
C PRO A 118 30.28 3.96 33.15
N ASN A 119 30.62 2.68 32.93
CA ASN A 119 29.89 1.53 33.48
C ASN A 119 28.39 1.50 33.08
N ILE A 120 28.09 1.78 31.81
CA ILE A 120 26.71 1.85 31.31
C ILE A 120 25.90 0.57 31.57
N GLU A 121 26.54 -0.61 31.63
CA GLU A 121 25.91 -1.88 32.02
C GLU A 121 25.24 -1.81 33.39
N GLN A 122 25.86 -1.12 34.36
CA GLN A 122 25.29 -0.95 35.71
C GLN A 122 24.09 0.01 35.73
N LYS A 123 23.84 0.72 34.64
CA LYS A 123 22.72 1.64 34.45
C LYS A 123 21.54 1.00 33.75
N LEU A 124 21.67 -0.22 33.21
CA LEU A 124 20.56 -0.93 32.56
C LEU A 124 19.33 -1.00 33.46
N GLY A 125 18.18 -0.57 32.92
CA GLY A 125 16.90 -0.49 33.62
C GLY A 125 16.80 0.62 34.67
N LYS A 126 17.79 1.53 34.75
CA LYS A 126 17.80 2.69 35.66
C LYS A 126 17.63 4.00 34.89
N PHE A 127 17.18 5.02 35.61
CA PHE A 127 17.18 6.39 35.11
C PHE A 127 18.57 7.02 35.19
N ILE A 128 18.90 7.78 34.17
CA ILE A 128 20.06 8.67 34.10
C ILE A 128 19.58 10.12 33.93
N PRO A 129 20.24 11.10 34.54
CA PRO A 129 19.91 12.51 34.36
C PRO A 129 20.25 12.95 32.94
N LEU A 130 19.44 13.87 32.40
CA LEU A 130 19.68 14.55 31.13
C LEU A 130 19.46 16.05 31.30
N ASP A 131 20.04 16.82 30.37
CA ASP A 131 19.62 18.20 30.19
C ASP A 131 18.15 18.27 29.76
N ASN A 132 17.50 19.39 30.04
CA ASN A 132 16.08 19.57 29.75
C ASN A 132 15.82 19.52 28.24
N ILE A 133 15.00 18.54 27.82
CA ILE A 133 14.51 18.38 26.45
C ILE A 133 13.02 18.75 26.45
N TYR A 134 12.64 19.69 25.59
CA TYR A 134 11.23 20.04 25.35
C TYR A 134 10.76 19.36 24.07
N THR A 135 9.62 18.67 24.14
CA THR A 135 9.07 17.90 23.02
C THR A 135 7.54 17.92 23.00
N SER A 136 6.93 17.18 22.07
CA SER A 136 5.49 17.09 21.90
C SER A 136 5.06 15.65 21.56
N GLU A 137 3.77 15.38 21.73
CA GLU A 137 3.16 14.06 21.44
C GLU A 137 2.76 13.89 19.96
N ASN A 138 3.28 14.75 19.07
CA ASN A 138 2.83 14.81 17.68
C ASN A 138 3.38 13.71 16.79
N GLN A 139 4.44 13.02 17.22
CA GLN A 139 5.12 11.98 16.43
C GLN A 139 5.10 10.62 17.12
N PRO A 140 3.92 10.03 17.40
CA PRO A 140 3.87 8.71 18.02
C PRO A 140 4.40 7.64 17.06
N VAL A 141 5.16 6.68 17.60
CA VAL A 141 5.71 5.57 16.81
C VAL A 141 4.59 4.69 16.24
N LEU A 142 3.59 4.37 17.07
CA LEU A 142 2.39 3.62 16.69
C LEU A 142 1.20 4.57 16.63
N ASP A 143 0.18 4.33 15.81
CA ASP A 143 -1.09 5.06 15.97
C ASP A 143 -1.80 4.69 17.29
N ASP A 144 -2.79 5.49 17.70
CA ASP A 144 -3.49 5.30 18.97
C ASP A 144 -4.28 3.99 19.03
N TYR A 145 -4.86 3.56 17.91
CA TYR A 145 -5.66 2.33 17.86
C TYR A 145 -4.75 1.10 18.04
N VAL A 146 -3.67 1.00 17.27
CA VAL A 146 -2.70 -0.09 17.37
C VAL A 146 -2.05 -0.12 18.76
N PHE A 147 -1.72 1.04 19.31
CA PHE A 147 -1.17 1.12 20.66
C PHE A 147 -2.15 0.62 21.72
N LEU A 148 -3.40 1.11 21.72
CA LEU A 148 -4.42 0.70 22.71
C LEU A 148 -4.72 -0.80 22.59
N GLN A 149 -4.78 -1.33 21.38
CA GLN A 149 -4.98 -2.76 21.15
C GLN A 149 -3.83 -3.60 21.73
N ARG A 150 -2.57 -3.20 21.46
CA ARG A 150 -1.38 -3.87 21.99
C ARG A 150 -1.28 -3.74 23.50
N GLN A 151 -1.60 -2.56 24.05
CA GLN A 151 -1.63 -2.32 25.48
C GLN A 151 -2.63 -3.26 26.18
N LYS A 152 -3.86 -3.36 25.67
CA LYS A 152 -4.87 -4.27 26.22
C LYS A 152 -4.43 -5.73 26.18
N ARG A 153 -3.77 -6.17 25.09
CA ARG A 153 -3.24 -7.54 24.99
C ARG A 153 -2.11 -7.79 25.98
N LEU A 154 -1.20 -6.83 26.13
CA LEU A 154 -0.11 -6.90 27.08
C LEU A 154 -0.63 -6.94 28.52
N GLU A 155 -1.58 -6.08 28.87
CA GLU A 155 -2.19 -6.02 30.19
C GLU A 155 -2.91 -7.32 30.57
N ASN A 156 -3.56 -7.97 29.61
CA ASN A 156 -4.27 -9.22 29.80
C ASN A 156 -3.41 -10.47 29.51
N LEU A 157 -2.11 -10.28 29.22
CA LEU A 157 -1.17 -11.34 28.87
C LEU A 157 -1.71 -12.29 27.79
N GLN A 158 -2.29 -11.70 26.74
CA GLN A 158 -2.78 -12.41 25.56
C GLN A 158 -1.72 -12.43 24.46
N PRO A 159 -1.65 -13.48 23.62
CA PRO A 159 -0.69 -13.54 22.52
C PRO A 159 -0.87 -12.35 21.55
N PRO A 160 0.15 -12.02 20.73
CA PRO A 160 0.01 -11.07 19.64
C PRO A 160 -1.20 -11.42 18.75
N LEU A 161 -1.75 -10.42 18.05
CA LEU A 161 -2.88 -10.65 17.15
C LEU A 161 -2.50 -11.58 15.98
N HIS A 162 -1.27 -11.46 15.50
CA HIS A 162 -0.77 -12.20 14.33
C HIS A 162 0.62 -12.80 14.58
N PRO A 163 0.76 -13.76 15.52
CA PRO A 163 2.08 -14.25 15.96
C PRO A 163 2.88 -14.91 14.83
N GLN A 164 2.19 -15.52 13.85
CA GLN A 164 2.82 -16.15 12.68
C GLN A 164 3.41 -15.09 11.72
N ILE A 165 2.74 -13.94 11.59
CA ILE A 165 3.18 -12.83 10.72
C ILE A 165 4.36 -12.10 11.37
N GLU A 166 4.32 -11.88 12.68
CA GLU A 166 5.46 -11.31 13.42
C GLU A 166 6.70 -12.23 13.36
N LYS A 167 6.49 -13.56 13.41
CA LYS A 167 7.55 -14.54 13.19
C LYS A 167 8.11 -14.48 11.77
N LEU A 168 7.26 -14.29 10.76
CA LEU A 168 7.70 -14.14 9.37
C LEU A 168 8.60 -12.91 9.19
N ASP A 169 8.27 -11.76 9.77
CA ASP A 169 9.17 -10.57 9.75
C ASP A 169 10.55 -10.88 10.35
N SER A 170 10.58 -11.64 11.45
CA SER A 170 11.83 -12.05 12.10
C SER A 170 12.65 -13.00 11.22
N LEU A 171 11.99 -13.94 10.52
CA LEU A 171 12.64 -14.83 9.55
C LEU A 171 13.17 -14.06 8.34
N LEU A 172 12.40 -13.09 7.81
CA LEU A 172 12.83 -12.22 6.71
C LEU A 172 14.07 -11.40 7.11
N SER A 173 14.12 -10.90 8.35
CA SER A 173 15.32 -10.20 8.87
C SER A 173 16.57 -11.09 8.86
N SER A 174 16.42 -12.38 9.16
CA SER A 174 17.51 -13.36 9.13
C SER A 174 17.92 -13.71 7.68
N LEU A 175 16.93 -13.89 6.81
CA LEU A 175 17.14 -14.17 5.38
C LEU A 175 17.86 -13.00 4.69
N MET A 176 17.47 -11.76 4.94
CA MET A 176 18.13 -10.58 4.36
C MET A 176 19.60 -10.45 4.78
N LYS A 177 19.95 -10.88 6.00
CA LYS A 177 21.35 -10.92 6.45
C LYS A 177 22.18 -11.99 5.74
N SER A 178 21.54 -13.08 5.29
CA SER A 178 22.19 -14.22 4.64
C SER A 178 22.10 -14.21 3.11
N SER A 179 21.15 -13.45 2.53
CA SER A 179 20.88 -13.34 1.10
C SER A 179 20.44 -11.91 0.72
N PRO A 180 21.35 -10.92 0.75
CA PRO A 180 21.04 -9.51 0.51
C PRO A 180 20.66 -9.18 -0.95
N GLU A 181 20.88 -10.09 -1.89
CA GLU A 181 20.68 -9.92 -3.34
C GLU A 181 19.22 -9.93 -3.82
N PHE A 182 18.26 -10.15 -2.92
CA PHE A 182 16.83 -10.24 -3.25
C PHE A 182 16.04 -9.05 -2.69
N PRO A 183 15.83 -7.97 -3.48
CA PRO A 183 15.05 -6.80 -3.05
C PRO A 183 13.62 -7.13 -2.62
N VAL A 184 13.06 -8.23 -3.14
CA VAL A 184 11.70 -8.69 -2.81
C VAL A 184 11.51 -8.98 -1.31
N TYR A 185 12.56 -9.38 -0.59
CA TYR A 185 12.47 -9.61 0.86
C TYR A 185 12.31 -8.31 1.64
N GLN A 186 12.98 -7.23 1.21
CA GLN A 186 12.83 -5.90 1.81
C GLN A 186 11.43 -5.35 1.58
N GLN A 187 10.92 -5.49 0.36
CA GLN A 187 9.57 -5.06 0.03
C GLN A 187 8.52 -5.83 0.86
N LEU A 188 8.59 -7.17 0.87
CA LEU A 188 7.65 -7.98 1.64
C LEU A 188 7.74 -7.69 3.15
N GLN A 189 8.95 -7.51 3.69
CA GLN A 189 9.13 -7.14 5.08
C GLN A 189 8.47 -5.79 5.39
N GLN A 190 8.64 -4.79 4.53
CA GLN A 190 8.04 -3.48 4.70
C GLN A 190 6.50 -3.57 4.65
N GLU A 191 5.93 -4.33 3.71
CA GLU A 191 4.48 -4.58 3.62
C GLU A 191 3.93 -5.29 4.88
N ILE A 192 4.67 -6.26 5.44
CA ILE A 192 4.32 -6.92 6.69
C ILE A 192 4.33 -5.95 7.87
N ARG A 193 5.34 -5.08 7.95
CA ARG A 193 5.44 -4.07 9.02
C ARG A 193 4.32 -3.06 8.96
N GLU A 194 3.96 -2.63 7.76
CA GLU A 194 2.79 -1.77 7.53
C GLU A 194 1.50 -2.46 7.96
N PHE A 195 1.32 -3.74 7.57
CA PHE A 195 0.17 -4.54 8.00
C PHE A 195 0.07 -4.69 9.52
N LEU A 196 1.20 -4.89 10.20
CA LEU A 196 1.26 -5.02 11.66
C LEU A 196 1.14 -3.67 12.40
N GLY A 197 1.07 -2.56 11.66
CA GLY A 197 1.03 -1.21 12.22
C GLY A 197 2.36 -0.75 12.83
N TRP A 198 3.47 -1.38 12.48
CA TRP A 198 4.82 -1.11 13.03
C TRP A 198 5.48 0.12 12.42
N SER A 199 5.09 0.49 11.20
CA SER A 199 5.62 1.67 10.53
C SER A 199 4.53 2.68 10.24
N ASN A 200 4.58 3.80 10.96
CA ASN A 200 3.87 5.05 10.64
C ASN A 200 4.59 5.86 9.55
N VAL A 201 5.44 5.22 8.73
CA VAL A 201 5.91 5.89 7.52
C VAL A 201 4.66 6.09 6.68
N LYS A 202 4.04 7.26 6.83
CA LYS A 202 3.17 7.82 5.81
C LYS A 202 4.01 7.63 4.56
N HIS A 203 3.59 6.73 3.69
CA HIS A 203 3.97 6.84 2.29
C HIS A 203 3.54 8.24 1.92
N LYS A 204 4.41 9.24 2.11
CA LYS A 204 4.52 10.36 1.20
C LYS A 204 4.70 9.62 -0.10
N GLY A 205 3.56 9.41 -0.79
CA GLY A 205 3.41 8.45 -1.86
C GLY A 205 4.70 8.49 -2.62
N THR A 206 5.45 7.37 -2.59
CA THR A 206 6.74 7.24 -3.25
C THR A 206 6.62 8.07 -4.50
N THR A 207 7.30 9.21 -4.51
CA THR A 207 7.27 10.11 -5.66
C THR A 207 8.01 9.28 -6.67
N ASN A 208 7.21 8.47 -7.37
CA ASN A 208 7.66 7.43 -8.25
C ASN A 208 8.17 8.20 -9.45
N SER A 209 9.42 8.67 -9.35
CA SER A 209 10.19 9.13 -10.49
C SER A 209 10.14 8.08 -11.61
N ASP A 210 9.99 6.80 -11.23
CA ASP A 210 9.72 5.66 -12.13
C ASP A 210 8.37 5.68 -12.88
N LEU A 211 7.41 6.53 -12.51
CA LEU A 211 6.09 6.63 -13.18
C LEU A 211 5.88 7.95 -13.95
N ASP A 212 6.84 8.88 -13.93
CA ASP A 212 6.71 10.15 -14.66
C ASP A 212 6.55 9.96 -16.17
N TRP A 213 7.04 8.84 -16.71
CA TRP A 213 6.84 8.47 -18.11
C TRP A 213 5.35 8.36 -18.51
N ILE A 214 4.43 8.09 -17.57
CA ILE A 214 2.99 8.00 -17.88
C ILE A 214 2.50 9.31 -18.49
N LYS A 215 2.96 10.45 -17.95
CA LYS A 215 2.60 11.80 -18.44
C LYS A 215 3.10 12.05 -19.87
N THR A 216 4.09 11.28 -20.34
CA THR A 216 4.66 11.43 -21.68
C THR A 216 3.83 10.75 -22.77
N ILE A 217 2.89 9.86 -22.41
CA ILE A 217 2.06 9.12 -23.39
C ILE A 217 1.26 10.10 -24.25
N SER A 218 0.47 10.98 -23.63
CA SER A 218 -0.33 11.97 -24.37
C SER A 218 0.55 12.98 -25.10
N PHE A 219 1.65 13.42 -24.48
CA PHE A 219 2.61 14.37 -25.07
C PHE A 219 3.24 13.83 -26.36
N LEU A 220 3.62 12.56 -26.40
CA LEU A 220 4.21 11.97 -27.60
C LEU A 220 3.18 11.73 -28.71
N GLY A 221 1.92 11.49 -28.35
CA GLY A 221 0.82 11.25 -29.28
C GLY A 221 0.25 12.53 -29.91
N ASP A 222 -0.01 13.56 -29.10
CA ASP A 222 -0.58 14.84 -29.54
C ASP A 222 0.50 15.90 -29.76
N ARG A 223 0.78 16.17 -31.04
CA ARG A 223 1.78 17.16 -31.47
C ARG A 223 1.15 18.44 -32.00
N SER A 224 -0.06 18.78 -31.54
CA SER A 224 -0.74 20.01 -31.91
C SER A 224 -0.04 21.29 -31.41
N ILE A 225 0.85 21.17 -30.42
CA ILE A 225 1.71 22.25 -29.91
C ILE A 225 3.15 21.99 -30.36
N GLU A 226 3.46 22.29 -31.62
CA GLU A 226 4.85 22.29 -32.12
C GLU A 226 5.63 23.45 -31.49
N LEU A 227 6.26 23.22 -30.34
CA LEU A 227 7.42 24.01 -29.91
C LEU A 227 8.69 23.19 -30.20
N GLU A 228 9.26 23.44 -31.37
CA GLU A 228 10.71 23.43 -31.66
C GLU A 228 11.57 22.17 -31.45
N GLU A 229 11.06 20.94 -31.34
CA GLU A 229 11.96 19.78 -31.38
C GLU A 229 12.28 19.30 -32.82
N ARG A 230 13.57 19.36 -33.17
CA ARG A 230 14.21 18.92 -34.43
C ARG A 230 14.13 17.40 -34.70
N LYS A 231 13.09 16.70 -34.25
CA LYS A 231 12.92 15.25 -34.49
C LYS A 231 12.21 15.02 -35.83
N SER A 232 12.68 14.04 -36.60
CA SER A 232 11.99 13.62 -37.83
C SER A 232 10.64 12.98 -37.50
N ASN A 233 9.67 13.06 -38.42
CA ASN A 233 8.37 12.37 -38.29
C ASN A 233 8.52 10.85 -38.09
N TYR A 234 9.63 10.26 -38.55
CA TYR A 234 9.94 8.86 -38.31
C TYR A 234 10.29 8.58 -36.85
N GLN A 235 11.25 9.32 -36.29
CA GLN A 235 11.63 9.18 -34.87
C GLN A 235 10.44 9.47 -33.94
N ALA A 236 9.61 10.42 -34.34
CA ALA A 236 8.37 10.76 -33.65
C ALA A 236 7.40 9.59 -33.49
N GLY A 237 7.11 8.90 -34.60
CA GLY A 237 6.25 7.72 -34.62
C GLY A 237 6.83 6.60 -33.77
N THR A 238 8.13 6.33 -33.93
CA THR A 238 8.84 5.31 -33.13
C THR A 238 8.81 5.58 -31.63
N ASP A 239 9.03 6.84 -31.21
CA ASP A 239 8.95 7.22 -29.79
C ASP A 239 7.52 6.97 -29.24
N PHE A 240 6.49 7.26 -30.03
CA PHE A 240 5.09 7.04 -29.63
C PHE A 240 4.70 5.55 -29.62
N GLU A 241 5.10 4.77 -30.61
CA GLU A 241 4.91 3.31 -30.62
C GLU A 241 5.54 2.66 -29.38
N ASN A 242 6.76 3.08 -29.01
CA ASN A 242 7.47 2.57 -27.85
C ASN A 242 6.75 2.93 -26.53
N ILE A 243 6.22 4.15 -26.40
CA ILE A 243 5.50 4.53 -25.18
C ILE A 243 4.14 3.82 -25.08
N CYS A 244 3.44 3.62 -26.20
CA CYS A 244 2.21 2.84 -26.26
C CYS A 244 2.46 1.37 -25.90
N ARG A 245 3.55 0.76 -26.40
CA ARG A 245 4.00 -0.58 -26.00
C ARG A 245 4.17 -0.68 -24.49
N ARG A 246 4.95 0.23 -23.90
CA ARG A 246 5.17 0.28 -22.45
C ARG A 246 3.85 0.44 -21.69
N GLY A 247 2.94 1.28 -22.19
CA GLY A 247 1.60 1.46 -21.64
C GLY A 247 0.78 0.17 -21.60
N LEU A 248 0.70 -0.54 -22.73
CA LEU A 248 -0.05 -1.80 -22.82
C LEU A 248 0.58 -2.92 -21.97
N GLU A 249 1.90 -3.04 -21.97
CA GLU A 249 2.63 -3.97 -21.09
C GLU A 249 2.34 -3.66 -19.63
N PHE A 250 2.41 -2.39 -19.24
CA PHE A 250 2.10 -1.95 -17.87
C PHE A 250 0.66 -2.28 -17.49
N LEU A 251 -0.31 -2.08 -18.39
CA LEU A 251 -1.71 -2.48 -18.18
C LEU A 251 -1.87 -3.99 -17.96
N GLY A 252 -0.94 -4.81 -18.42
CA GLY A 252 -0.92 -6.26 -18.22
C GLY A 252 -1.15 -7.06 -19.50
N PHE A 253 -1.10 -6.41 -20.67
CA PHE A 253 -1.06 -7.14 -21.94
C PHE A 253 0.30 -7.80 -22.14
N ARG A 254 0.30 -8.99 -22.73
CA ARG A 254 1.53 -9.59 -23.27
C ARG A 254 1.75 -9.05 -24.68
N VAL A 255 2.68 -8.12 -24.85
CA VAL A 255 3.00 -7.53 -26.16
C VAL A 255 4.12 -8.33 -26.83
N GLU A 256 3.86 -8.81 -28.03
CA GLU A 256 4.80 -9.64 -28.78
C GLU A 256 5.89 -8.80 -29.45
N ASN A 257 7.14 -9.28 -29.37
CA ASN A 257 8.31 -8.60 -29.94
C ASN A 257 8.58 -8.96 -31.40
N SER A 258 8.00 -10.06 -31.88
CA SER A 258 8.14 -10.53 -33.27
C SER A 258 7.45 -9.64 -34.31
N TYR A 259 6.64 -8.68 -33.84
CA TYR A 259 5.88 -7.74 -34.66
C TYR A 259 6.35 -6.30 -34.45
N LYS A 260 7.66 -6.05 -34.27
CA LYS A 260 8.19 -4.67 -34.18
C LYS A 260 8.19 -4.02 -35.57
N GLY A 261 7.57 -2.84 -35.67
CA GLY A 261 7.27 -2.12 -36.90
C GLY A 261 8.44 -1.86 -37.85
N GLY A 262 8.11 -1.89 -39.13
CA GLY A 262 8.90 -1.61 -40.34
C GLY A 262 7.93 -1.49 -41.53
N VAL A 263 8.41 -1.26 -42.76
CA VAL A 263 7.51 -1.07 -43.93
C VAL A 263 6.59 -2.28 -44.11
N GLY A 264 5.29 -2.11 -43.83
CA GLY A 264 4.26 -3.14 -43.95
C GLY A 264 4.11 -4.09 -42.76
N GLY A 265 4.76 -3.80 -41.62
CA GLY A 265 4.59 -4.51 -40.35
C GLY A 265 3.50 -3.91 -39.48
N LEU A 266 3.04 -4.70 -38.51
CA LEU A 266 2.12 -4.28 -37.45
C LEU A 266 2.88 -3.43 -36.41
N ASP A 267 2.31 -2.34 -35.90
CA ASP A 267 3.01 -1.55 -34.87
C ASP A 267 3.10 -2.34 -33.55
N LEU A 268 1.96 -2.86 -33.09
CA LEU A 268 1.83 -3.60 -31.83
C LEU A 268 0.84 -4.76 -31.94
N TYR A 269 1.25 -5.92 -31.41
CA TYR A 269 0.38 -7.09 -31.21
C TYR A 269 0.43 -7.52 -29.75
N CYS A 270 -0.73 -7.64 -29.10
CA CYS A 270 -0.87 -8.30 -27.82
C CYS A 270 -1.50 -9.67 -28.00
N SER A 271 -0.91 -10.73 -27.44
CA SER A 271 -1.47 -12.09 -27.48
C SER A 271 -2.47 -12.34 -26.37
N ASP A 272 -2.20 -11.79 -25.18
CA ASP A 272 -2.93 -12.04 -23.94
C ASP A 272 -3.28 -10.72 -23.23
N PRO A 273 -4.40 -10.66 -22.48
CA PRO A 273 -5.36 -11.74 -22.20
C PRO A 273 -6.36 -12.01 -23.33
N PHE A 274 -6.31 -11.22 -24.39
CA PHE A 274 -7.00 -11.49 -25.66
C PHE A 274 -6.19 -10.86 -26.79
N PRO A 275 -6.33 -11.36 -28.03
CA PRO A 275 -5.62 -10.80 -29.17
C PRO A 275 -6.05 -9.35 -29.42
N LEU A 276 -5.09 -8.43 -29.35
CA LEU A 276 -5.27 -7.01 -29.64
C LEU A 276 -4.21 -6.59 -30.66
N VAL A 277 -4.67 -6.07 -31.79
CA VAL A 277 -3.81 -5.43 -32.77
C VAL A 277 -3.94 -3.94 -32.63
N CYS A 278 -2.81 -3.25 -32.55
CA CYS A 278 -2.78 -1.82 -32.36
C CYS A 278 -1.94 -1.10 -33.42
N GLU A 279 -2.50 -0.01 -33.94
CA GLU A 279 -1.83 0.98 -34.78
C GLU A 279 -1.60 2.26 -33.94
N CYS A 280 -0.39 2.78 -33.94
CA CYS A 280 -0.03 3.99 -33.20
C CYS A 280 0.28 5.13 -34.17
N LYS A 281 -0.52 6.20 -34.12
CA LYS A 281 -0.28 7.39 -34.95
C LYS A 281 0.05 8.58 -34.07
N SER A 282 1.26 9.13 -34.20
CA SER A 282 1.62 10.43 -33.61
C SER A 282 1.36 11.56 -34.59
N GLY A 283 0.92 12.74 -34.15
CA GLY A 283 0.83 13.92 -35.02
C GLY A 283 -0.30 14.88 -34.66
N LYS A 284 -0.86 15.57 -35.67
CA LYS A 284 -2.00 16.49 -35.52
C LYS A 284 -3.36 15.80 -35.71
N SER A 285 -3.40 14.69 -36.47
CA SER A 285 -4.63 13.93 -36.74
C SER A 285 -4.30 12.50 -37.16
N ILE A 286 -5.27 11.58 -37.00
CA ILE A 286 -5.18 10.22 -37.51
C ILE A 286 -5.51 10.22 -39.02
N PRO A 287 -4.65 9.67 -39.91
CA PRO A 287 -4.93 9.58 -41.34
C PRO A 287 -6.16 8.73 -41.68
N ASP A 288 -6.93 9.11 -42.69
CA ASP A 288 -8.20 8.42 -43.04
C ASP A 288 -7.99 6.94 -43.42
N ARG A 289 -6.85 6.64 -44.03
CA ARG A 289 -6.45 5.29 -44.45
C ARG A 289 -5.98 4.37 -43.32
N ALA A 290 -5.83 4.88 -42.09
CA ALA A 290 -5.28 4.09 -40.97
C ALA A 290 -6.12 2.84 -40.66
N VAL A 291 -7.45 2.94 -40.81
CA VAL A 291 -8.36 1.80 -40.58
C VAL A 291 -8.17 0.71 -41.62
N GLU A 292 -8.06 1.09 -42.90
CA GLU A 292 -7.86 0.14 -44.01
C GLU A 292 -6.47 -0.51 -43.94
N GLU A 293 -5.46 0.28 -43.56
CA GLU A 293 -4.10 -0.19 -43.34
C GLU A 293 -4.05 -1.23 -42.22
N LEU A 294 -4.65 -0.93 -41.06
CA LEU A 294 -4.71 -1.84 -39.92
C LEU A 294 -5.45 -3.14 -40.26
N ASP A 295 -6.62 -3.06 -40.91
CA ASP A 295 -7.39 -4.24 -41.36
C ASP A 295 -6.53 -5.12 -42.28
N ARG A 296 -5.86 -4.53 -43.27
CA ARG A 296 -5.01 -5.25 -44.22
C ARG A 296 -3.81 -5.92 -43.55
N ILE A 297 -3.11 -5.20 -42.67
CA ILE A 297 -1.93 -5.71 -41.97
C ILE A 297 -2.35 -6.83 -41.00
N ALA A 298 -3.40 -6.60 -40.21
CA ALA A 298 -3.93 -7.61 -39.30
C ALA A 298 -4.36 -8.89 -40.03
N LYS A 299 -5.02 -8.81 -41.20
CA LYS A 299 -5.37 -10.00 -42.00
C LYS A 299 -4.15 -10.80 -42.41
N ARG A 300 -3.08 -10.12 -42.84
CA ARG A 300 -1.83 -10.74 -43.28
C ARG A 300 -1.14 -11.47 -42.13
N HIS A 301 -1.08 -10.85 -40.96
CA HIS A 301 -0.30 -11.36 -39.83
C HIS A 301 -1.05 -12.37 -38.97
N LEU A 302 -2.36 -12.21 -38.77
CA LEU A 302 -3.12 -13.06 -37.85
C LEU A 302 -3.82 -14.25 -38.50
N GLN A 303 -3.99 -14.25 -39.83
CA GLN A 303 -4.60 -15.35 -40.57
C GLN A 303 -5.92 -15.83 -39.93
N GLU A 304 -5.96 -17.06 -39.41
CA GLU A 304 -7.14 -17.67 -38.78
C GLU A 304 -7.57 -16.96 -37.49
N ASN A 305 -6.64 -16.33 -36.78
CA ASN A 305 -6.90 -15.59 -35.54
C ASN A 305 -7.43 -14.17 -35.80
N TYR A 306 -7.51 -13.75 -37.07
CA TYR A 306 -7.94 -12.41 -37.46
C TYR A 306 -9.30 -12.05 -36.85
N LEU A 307 -10.31 -12.91 -36.97
CA LEU A 307 -11.68 -12.60 -36.55
C LEU A 307 -11.83 -12.44 -35.03
N GLN A 308 -10.91 -13.01 -34.25
CA GLN A 308 -10.93 -12.95 -32.79
C GLN A 308 -10.22 -11.72 -32.23
N ALA A 309 -9.35 -11.10 -33.03
CA ALA A 309 -8.56 -9.96 -32.61
C ALA A 309 -9.38 -8.68 -32.57
N VAL A 310 -9.23 -7.96 -31.46
CA VAL A 310 -9.66 -6.57 -31.34
C VAL A 310 -8.68 -5.68 -32.11
N ARG A 311 -9.17 -4.65 -32.78
CA ARG A 311 -8.36 -3.69 -33.54
C ARG A 311 -8.49 -2.32 -32.91
N LEU A 312 -7.37 -1.71 -32.56
CA LEU A 312 -7.33 -0.44 -31.86
C LEU A 312 -6.37 0.53 -32.55
N ILE A 313 -6.83 1.74 -32.81
CA ILE A 313 -5.97 2.84 -33.23
C ILE A 313 -5.80 3.77 -32.03
N ILE A 314 -4.55 4.10 -31.70
CA ILE A 314 -4.20 5.07 -30.66
C ILE A 314 -3.55 6.27 -31.34
N GLY A 315 -4.09 7.48 -31.14
CA GLY A 315 -3.52 8.66 -31.79
C GLY A 315 -4.00 10.01 -31.27
N PRO A 316 -3.69 11.11 -31.99
CA PRO A 316 -4.05 12.46 -31.60
C PRO A 316 -5.51 12.80 -31.92
N GLY A 317 -6.14 13.58 -31.04
CA GLY A 317 -7.40 14.25 -31.31
C GLY A 317 -8.58 13.33 -31.63
N GLY A 318 -9.67 13.92 -32.14
CA GLY A 318 -10.83 13.19 -32.65
C GLY A 318 -10.66 12.81 -34.14
N PRO A 319 -11.36 11.76 -34.62
CA PRO A 319 -11.32 11.36 -36.01
C PRO A 319 -11.91 12.44 -36.92
N THR A 320 -11.30 12.62 -38.09
CA THR A 320 -11.86 13.47 -39.16
C THR A 320 -13.20 12.89 -39.64
N LYS A 321 -14.02 13.70 -40.34
CA LYS A 321 -15.27 13.21 -40.96
C LYS A 321 -15.03 12.03 -41.91
N GLN A 322 -13.89 12.01 -42.60
CA GLN A 322 -13.52 10.95 -43.54
C GLN A 322 -13.09 9.67 -42.81
N LEU A 323 -12.33 9.80 -41.72
CA LEU A 323 -12.00 8.67 -40.84
C LEU A 323 -13.25 8.09 -40.17
N GLN A 324 -14.20 8.91 -39.75
CA GLN A 324 -15.50 8.44 -39.23
C GLN A 324 -16.28 7.63 -40.27
N GLN A 325 -16.32 8.07 -41.53
CA GLN A 325 -16.95 7.30 -42.61
C GLN A 325 -16.23 5.97 -42.85
N SER A 326 -14.90 5.97 -42.77
CA SER A 326 -14.08 4.75 -42.89
C SER A 326 -14.36 3.79 -41.73
N LEU A 327 -14.50 4.30 -40.51
CA LEU A 327 -14.92 3.52 -39.34
C LEU A 327 -16.30 2.89 -39.55
N ILE A 328 -17.31 3.66 -39.98
CA ILE A 328 -18.66 3.15 -40.25
C ILE A 328 -18.64 2.05 -41.31
N ARG A 329 -17.86 2.23 -42.39
CA ARG A 329 -17.70 1.21 -43.44
C ARG A 329 -17.01 -0.04 -42.88
N SER A 330 -15.97 0.15 -42.07
CA SER A 330 -15.17 -0.93 -41.50
C SER A 330 -15.86 -1.64 -40.33
N ALA A 331 -16.84 -1.03 -39.65
CA ALA A 331 -17.52 -1.60 -38.48
C ALA A 331 -18.23 -2.92 -38.82
N LYS A 332 -18.68 -3.08 -40.07
CA LYS A 332 -19.29 -4.32 -40.58
C LYS A 332 -18.29 -5.47 -40.83
N ILE A 333 -16.98 -5.18 -40.85
CA ILE A 333 -15.94 -6.12 -41.35
C ILE A 333 -14.80 -6.29 -40.34
N SER A 334 -14.25 -5.20 -39.80
CA SER A 334 -13.03 -5.16 -38.98
C SER A 334 -13.28 -4.78 -37.51
N LYS A 335 -14.42 -4.15 -37.18
CA LYS A 335 -14.77 -3.72 -35.81
C LYS A 335 -13.63 -2.94 -35.12
N THR A 336 -13.11 -1.92 -35.79
CA THR A 336 -11.96 -1.14 -35.30
C THR A 336 -12.40 -0.05 -34.32
N SER A 337 -11.73 0.01 -33.18
CA SER A 337 -11.87 1.06 -32.16
C SER A 337 -10.78 2.13 -32.31
N ILE A 338 -11.08 3.36 -31.90
CA ILE A 338 -10.13 4.47 -31.83
C ILE A 338 -10.18 5.10 -30.45
N ILE A 339 -9.01 5.33 -29.86
CA ILE A 339 -8.83 6.13 -28.63
C ILE A 339 -7.79 7.22 -28.83
N LYS A 340 -7.91 8.29 -28.05
CA LYS A 340 -6.87 9.29 -27.89
C LYS A 340 -5.70 8.74 -27.08
N ALA A 341 -4.51 9.27 -27.34
CA ALA A 341 -3.34 9.01 -26.50
C ALA A 341 -3.58 9.34 -25.01
N MET A 342 -4.36 10.41 -24.73
CA MET A 342 -4.77 10.76 -23.36
C MET A 342 -5.62 9.68 -22.69
N THR A 343 -6.46 8.98 -23.44
CA THR A 343 -7.32 7.91 -22.92
C THR A 343 -6.50 6.71 -22.48
N LEU A 344 -5.48 6.32 -23.27
CA LEU A 344 -4.48 5.34 -22.84
C LEU A 344 -3.75 5.81 -21.57
N GLN A 345 -3.33 7.07 -21.53
CA GLN A 345 -2.67 7.65 -20.36
C GLN A 345 -3.54 7.55 -19.10
N LYS A 346 -4.83 7.87 -19.17
CA LYS A 346 -5.76 7.77 -18.04
C LYS A 346 -5.87 6.33 -17.52
N LEU A 347 -5.99 5.33 -18.40
CA LEU A 347 -6.01 3.91 -18.00
C LEU A 347 -4.71 3.49 -17.29
N VAL A 348 -3.56 3.87 -17.85
CA VAL A 348 -2.24 3.57 -17.27
C VAL A 348 -2.10 4.25 -15.91
N GLN A 349 -2.55 5.50 -15.79
CA GLN A 349 -2.57 6.26 -14.54
C GLN A 349 -3.47 5.59 -13.50
N LEU A 350 -4.68 5.13 -13.88
CA LEU A 350 -5.59 4.42 -12.98
C LEU A 350 -4.92 3.17 -12.39
N LYS A 351 -4.26 2.35 -13.22
CA LYS A 351 -3.52 1.17 -12.75
C LYS A 351 -2.34 1.53 -11.86
N ALA A 352 -1.64 2.62 -12.17
CA ALA A 352 -0.49 3.05 -11.40
C ALA A 352 -0.90 3.58 -10.02
N THR A 353 -2.03 4.28 -9.96
CA THR A 353 -2.64 4.76 -8.71
C THR A 353 -3.21 3.59 -7.89
N TYR A 354 -3.89 2.65 -8.54
CA TYR A 354 -4.52 1.50 -7.90
C TYR A 354 -4.07 0.20 -8.58
N PRO A 355 -2.96 -0.42 -8.12
CA PRO A 355 -2.47 -1.68 -8.67
C PRO A 355 -3.56 -2.75 -8.66
N GLY A 356 -3.78 -3.36 -9.82
CA GLY A 356 -4.81 -4.40 -10.01
C GLY A 356 -6.23 -3.88 -10.31
N ALA A 357 -6.44 -2.55 -10.37
CA ALA A 357 -7.76 -1.97 -10.63
C ALA A 357 -8.29 -2.17 -12.07
N VAL A 358 -7.39 -2.34 -13.05
CA VAL A 358 -7.79 -2.51 -14.46
C VAL A 358 -7.99 -3.99 -14.79
N ASN A 359 -9.25 -4.39 -14.95
CA ASN A 359 -9.65 -5.68 -15.49
C ASN A 359 -9.72 -5.62 -17.02
N LEU A 360 -8.72 -6.19 -17.69
CA LEU A 360 -8.63 -6.18 -19.15
C LEU A 360 -9.76 -6.95 -19.85
N LEU A 361 -10.30 -8.01 -19.22
CA LEU A 361 -11.40 -8.78 -19.82
C LEU A 361 -12.70 -7.98 -19.84
N GLU A 362 -12.96 -7.21 -18.79
CA GLU A 362 -14.09 -6.27 -18.74
C GLU A 362 -13.84 -5.07 -19.67
N LEU A 363 -12.63 -4.51 -19.68
CA LEU A 363 -12.26 -3.43 -20.58
C LEU A 363 -12.51 -3.78 -22.06
N LYS A 364 -12.34 -5.06 -22.44
CA LYS A 364 -12.63 -5.57 -23.79
C LYS A 364 -14.06 -5.25 -24.24
N GLU A 365 -15.03 -5.25 -23.33
CA GLU A 365 -16.44 -4.96 -23.65
C GLU A 365 -16.64 -3.50 -24.08
N TYR A 366 -15.75 -2.60 -23.66
CA TYR A 366 -15.76 -1.19 -24.03
C TYR A 366 -15.01 -0.92 -25.35
N LEU A 367 -14.32 -1.92 -25.92
CA LEU A 367 -13.60 -1.80 -27.20
C LEU A 367 -14.55 -1.99 -28.39
N GLU A 368 -15.60 -1.18 -28.44
CA GLU A 368 -16.60 -1.20 -29.52
C GLU A 368 -16.10 -0.49 -30.79
N PRO A 369 -16.67 -0.78 -31.97
CA PRO A 369 -16.28 -0.10 -33.21
C PRO A 369 -16.58 1.40 -33.16
N GLY A 370 -15.60 2.23 -33.53
CA GLY A 370 -15.73 3.68 -33.52
C GLY A 370 -14.79 4.36 -32.54
N GLN A 371 -15.03 5.65 -32.26
CA GLN A 371 -14.30 6.36 -31.22
C GLN A 371 -14.94 6.07 -29.86
N ILE A 372 -14.14 5.59 -28.91
CA ILE A 372 -14.65 5.02 -27.65
C ILE A 372 -14.11 5.72 -26.40
N ASP A 373 -13.54 6.92 -26.53
CA ASP A 373 -12.97 7.66 -25.40
C ASP A 373 -13.96 7.80 -24.24
N ASP A 374 -15.21 8.17 -24.53
CA ASP A 374 -16.26 8.35 -23.51
C ASP A 374 -16.63 7.03 -22.82
N GLY A 375 -16.65 5.92 -23.55
CA GLY A 375 -16.91 4.60 -22.98
C GLY A 375 -15.77 4.13 -22.07
N ILE A 376 -14.52 4.44 -22.44
CA ILE A 376 -13.37 4.14 -21.59
C ILE A 376 -13.36 5.04 -20.35
N ASP A 377 -13.76 6.32 -20.49
CA ASP A 377 -13.93 7.22 -19.35
C ASP A 377 -15.04 6.71 -18.40
N GLU A 378 -16.16 6.19 -18.93
CA GLU A 378 -17.21 5.53 -18.13
C GLU A 378 -16.67 4.30 -17.38
N TYR A 379 -15.85 3.47 -18.03
CA TYR A 379 -15.17 2.35 -17.38
C TYR A 379 -14.27 2.81 -16.23
N ILE A 380 -13.48 3.87 -16.43
CA ILE A 380 -12.61 4.43 -15.40
C ILE A 380 -13.44 4.94 -14.21
N GLU A 381 -14.48 5.72 -14.46
CA GLU A 381 -15.37 6.24 -13.42
C GLU A 381 -16.04 5.11 -12.62
N LYS A 382 -16.46 4.04 -13.31
CA LYS A 382 -17.01 2.84 -12.68
C LYS A 382 -16.02 2.19 -11.73
N VAL A 383 -14.77 1.99 -12.17
CA VAL A 383 -13.71 1.40 -11.35
C VAL A 383 -13.38 2.28 -10.15
N GLU A 384 -13.24 3.59 -10.34
CA GLU A 384 -12.98 4.53 -9.24
C GLU A 384 -14.10 4.54 -8.20
N LYS A 385 -15.36 4.55 -8.64
CA LYS A 385 -16.52 4.45 -7.76
C LYS A 385 -16.50 3.16 -6.95
N GLN A 386 -16.16 2.04 -7.59
CA GLN A 386 -16.02 0.73 -6.94
C GLN A 386 -14.91 0.71 -5.89
N ILE A 387 -13.78 1.37 -6.14
CA ILE A 387 -12.68 1.53 -5.17
C ILE A 387 -13.12 2.40 -3.98
N LYS A 388 -13.81 3.52 -4.25
CA LYS A 388 -14.34 4.42 -3.22
C LYS A 388 -15.32 3.71 -2.29
N ILE A 389 -16.21 2.88 -2.83
CA ILE A 389 -17.13 2.05 -2.02
C ILE A 389 -16.34 1.09 -1.12
N ARG A 390 -15.35 0.39 -1.67
CA ARG A 390 -14.50 -0.54 -0.89
C ARG A 390 -13.75 0.15 0.24
N SER A 391 -13.13 1.29 -0.05
CA SER A 391 -12.44 2.11 0.96
C SER A 391 -13.38 2.55 2.07
N HIS A 392 -14.57 3.03 1.69
CA HIS A 392 -15.59 3.43 2.63
C HIS A 392 -16.01 2.27 3.55
N LEU A 393 -16.22 1.06 3.01
CA LEU A 393 -16.57 -0.11 3.83
C LEU A 393 -15.46 -0.54 4.78
N VAL A 394 -14.19 -0.46 4.37
CA VAL A 394 -13.05 -0.72 5.26
C VAL A 394 -13.06 0.28 6.43
N ARG A 395 -13.24 1.57 6.14
CA ARG A 395 -13.33 2.63 7.15
C ARG A 395 -14.55 2.45 8.06
N LEU A 396 -15.68 2.07 7.50
CA LEU A 396 -16.91 1.78 8.25
C LEU A 396 -16.68 0.68 9.29
N VAL A 397 -16.03 -0.43 8.90
CA VAL A 397 -15.69 -1.52 9.84
C VAL A 397 -14.77 -0.99 10.93
N LYS A 398 -13.70 -0.26 10.57
CA LYS A 398 -12.75 0.34 11.52
C LYS A 398 -13.46 1.23 12.55
N GLU A 399 -14.27 2.18 12.09
CA GLU A 399 -15.00 3.13 12.92
C GLU A 399 -16.05 2.44 13.79
N TYR A 400 -16.79 1.48 13.23
CA TYR A 400 -17.79 0.72 13.97
C TYR A 400 -17.17 -0.05 15.14
N LEU A 401 -16.07 -0.78 14.92
CA LEU A 401 -15.39 -1.53 15.96
C LEU A 401 -14.81 -0.60 17.03
N ARG A 402 -14.22 0.53 16.60
CA ARG A 402 -13.68 1.54 17.52
C ARG A 402 -14.77 2.12 18.43
N ASN A 403 -15.92 2.47 17.88
CA ASN A 403 -16.98 3.15 18.62
C ASN A 403 -17.82 2.19 19.48
N SER A 404 -17.97 0.94 19.05
CA SER A 404 -18.73 -0.09 19.78
C SER A 404 -17.90 -0.84 20.83
N GLY A 405 -16.57 -0.84 20.69
CA GLY A 405 -15.67 -1.66 21.52
C GLY A 405 -15.74 -3.17 21.23
N LEU A 406 -16.45 -3.56 20.16
CA LEU A 406 -16.55 -4.96 19.72
C LEU A 406 -15.30 -5.38 18.94
N GLU A 407 -15.01 -6.68 18.97
CA GLU A 407 -13.90 -7.27 18.20
C GLU A 407 -14.27 -7.55 16.74
N PHE A 408 -15.57 -7.77 16.47
CA PHE A 408 -16.08 -8.10 15.14
C PHE A 408 -17.42 -7.40 14.86
N ALA A 409 -17.70 -7.18 13.58
CA ALA A 409 -18.93 -6.57 13.10
C ALA A 409 -19.69 -7.53 12.16
N MET A 410 -20.99 -7.68 12.37
CA MET A 410 -21.86 -8.43 11.44
C MET A 410 -22.32 -7.55 10.29
N VAL A 411 -22.57 -8.15 9.13
CA VAL A 411 -22.99 -7.43 7.92
C VAL A 411 -24.24 -6.57 8.13
N GLY A 412 -25.24 -7.07 8.86
CA GLY A 412 -26.47 -6.30 9.12
C GLY A 412 -26.23 -5.03 9.93
N ASN A 413 -25.32 -5.08 10.90
CA ASN A 413 -24.97 -3.92 11.73
C ASN A 413 -24.24 -2.87 10.89
N LEU A 414 -23.29 -3.31 10.05
CA LEU A 414 -22.56 -2.42 9.14
C LEU A 414 -23.50 -1.78 8.13
N HIS A 415 -24.42 -2.57 7.55
CA HIS A 415 -25.40 -2.08 6.58
C HIS A 415 -26.31 -0.99 7.14
N GLY A 416 -26.78 -1.17 8.38
CA GLY A 416 -27.56 -0.14 9.07
C GLY A 416 -26.81 1.18 9.25
N VAL A 417 -25.52 1.14 9.62
CA VAL A 417 -24.69 2.34 9.78
C VAL A 417 -24.34 2.97 8.42
N TYR A 418 -24.04 2.16 7.42
CA TYR A 418 -23.77 2.61 6.05
C TYR A 418 -24.94 3.40 5.48
N PHE A 419 -26.16 2.87 5.60
CA PHE A 419 -27.37 3.54 5.11
C PHE A 419 -27.66 4.86 5.84
N GLY A 420 -27.26 4.96 7.12
CA GLY A 420 -27.34 6.20 7.89
C GLY A 420 -26.28 7.25 7.53
N THR A 421 -25.27 6.91 6.72
CA THR A 421 -24.17 7.82 6.36
C THR A 421 -24.56 8.67 5.14
N PRO A 422 -24.50 10.02 5.24
CA PRO A 422 -24.82 10.91 4.12
C PRO A 422 -23.97 10.62 2.87
N SER A 423 -24.58 10.72 1.70
CA SER A 423 -23.92 10.52 0.39
C SER A 423 -23.43 9.10 0.10
N SER A 424 -23.85 8.09 0.88
CA SER A 424 -23.58 6.69 0.57
C SER A 424 -24.29 6.25 -0.70
N VAL A 425 -23.57 5.58 -1.59
CA VAL A 425 -24.16 4.94 -2.78
C VAL A 425 -25.09 3.82 -2.29
N PRO A 426 -26.32 3.68 -2.81
CA PRO A 426 -27.19 2.57 -2.43
C PRO A 426 -26.50 1.24 -2.66
N LEU A 427 -26.44 0.41 -1.62
CA LEU A 427 -25.81 -0.91 -1.64
C LEU A 427 -26.74 -1.90 -0.95
N LYS A 428 -27.08 -3.00 -1.63
CA LYS A 428 -27.89 -4.06 -1.01
C LYS A 428 -27.07 -4.79 0.05
N LEU A 429 -27.77 -5.44 0.98
CA LEU A 429 -27.13 -6.18 2.06
C LEU A 429 -26.23 -7.32 1.52
N GLU A 430 -26.71 -8.03 0.50
CA GLU A 430 -25.97 -9.10 -0.18
C GLU A 430 -24.76 -8.56 -0.96
N GLU A 431 -24.91 -7.42 -1.65
CA GLU A 431 -23.81 -6.79 -2.38
C GLU A 431 -22.71 -6.31 -1.42
N MET A 432 -23.10 -5.73 -0.27
CA MET A 432 -22.17 -5.38 0.80
C MET A 432 -21.44 -6.61 1.32
N HIS A 433 -22.16 -7.71 1.55
CA HIS A 433 -21.57 -8.96 2.03
C HIS A 433 -20.49 -9.49 1.08
N GLU A 434 -20.76 -9.54 -0.23
CA GLU A 434 -19.80 -10.00 -1.23
C GLU A 434 -18.56 -9.10 -1.27
N ILE A 435 -18.72 -7.78 -1.16
CA ILE A 435 -17.57 -6.86 -1.08
C ILE A 435 -16.76 -7.08 0.21
N LEU A 436 -17.41 -7.31 1.35
CA LEU A 436 -16.72 -7.62 2.61
C LEU A 436 -15.98 -8.96 2.53
N ILE A 437 -16.53 -9.96 1.82
CA ILE A 437 -15.80 -11.20 1.51
C ILE A 437 -14.58 -10.90 0.65
N GLU A 438 -14.74 -10.14 -0.44
CA GLU A 438 -13.63 -9.76 -1.31
C GLU A 438 -12.52 -9.06 -0.52
N LEU A 439 -12.88 -8.08 0.32
CA LEU A 439 -11.95 -7.32 1.17
C LEU A 439 -11.31 -8.15 2.28
N SER A 440 -11.91 -9.29 2.64
CA SER A 440 -11.36 -10.25 3.61
C SER A 440 -10.63 -11.43 2.99
N SER A 441 -10.58 -11.48 1.65
CA SER A 441 -9.83 -12.47 0.92
C SER A 441 -8.33 -12.33 1.23
N PRO A 442 -7.57 -13.44 1.29
CA PRO A 442 -6.11 -13.39 1.36
C PRO A 442 -5.45 -12.60 0.20
N LEU A 443 -6.15 -12.40 -0.91
CA LEU A 443 -5.66 -11.64 -2.07
C LEU A 443 -5.69 -10.12 -1.85
N THR A 444 -6.61 -9.61 -1.03
CA THR A 444 -6.78 -8.16 -0.79
C THR A 444 -6.37 -7.78 0.63
N GLY A 445 -6.81 -8.55 1.64
CA GLY A 445 -6.35 -8.48 3.02
C GLY A 445 -6.58 -7.14 3.71
N TYR A 446 -7.67 -6.43 3.41
CA TYR A 446 -8.03 -5.17 4.11
C TYR A 446 -8.85 -5.43 5.37
N LEU A 447 -9.66 -6.49 5.32
CA LEU A 447 -10.47 -6.98 6.43
C LEU A 447 -10.09 -8.42 6.75
N GLY A 448 -10.47 -8.88 7.93
CA GLY A 448 -10.51 -10.29 8.27
C GLY A 448 -11.95 -10.77 8.40
N ARG A 449 -12.16 -12.08 8.26
CA ARG A 449 -13.47 -12.70 8.34
C ARG A 449 -13.46 -13.92 9.24
N LYS A 450 -14.43 -13.99 10.14
CA LYS A 450 -14.82 -15.19 10.86
C LYS A 450 -16.11 -15.72 10.25
N ARG A 451 -16.01 -16.86 9.59
CA ARG A 451 -17.13 -17.47 8.87
C ARG A 451 -18.23 -17.89 9.87
N GLY A 452 -19.45 -17.46 9.61
CA GLY A 452 -20.65 -17.84 10.35
C GLY A 452 -21.23 -19.17 9.87
N THR A 453 -22.38 -19.56 10.43
CA THR A 453 -23.16 -20.70 9.95
C THR A 453 -23.85 -20.40 8.62
N ASP A 454 -24.12 -19.13 8.37
CA ASP A 454 -24.63 -18.60 7.11
C ASP A 454 -23.96 -17.26 6.79
N TRP A 455 -24.27 -16.69 5.63
CA TRP A 455 -23.69 -15.42 5.21
C TRP A 455 -24.08 -14.22 6.10
N ARG A 456 -25.24 -14.29 6.76
CA ARG A 456 -25.76 -13.22 7.63
C ARG A 456 -25.03 -13.17 8.98
N THR A 457 -24.50 -14.31 9.40
CA THR A 457 -23.75 -14.49 10.65
C THR A 457 -22.24 -14.38 10.46
N ASP A 458 -21.77 -14.10 9.24
CA ASP A 458 -20.36 -13.75 9.01
C ASP A 458 -19.98 -12.49 9.79
N GLN A 459 -18.79 -12.55 10.38
CA GLN A 459 -18.26 -11.46 11.18
C GLN A 459 -16.96 -10.95 10.57
N PHE A 460 -16.83 -9.63 10.46
CA PHE A 460 -15.68 -8.98 9.85
C PHE A 460 -14.93 -8.15 10.88
N TYR A 461 -13.62 -8.08 10.72
CA TYR A 461 -12.74 -7.25 11.56
C TYR A 461 -11.76 -6.47 10.69
N TYR A 462 -11.33 -5.33 11.20
CA TYR A 462 -10.40 -4.46 10.48
C TYR A 462 -8.97 -5.02 10.52
N LEU A 463 -8.24 -4.94 9.40
CA LEU A 463 -6.81 -5.23 9.33
C LEU A 463 -5.99 -4.00 8.94
N ARG A 464 -6.31 -3.37 7.80
CA ARG A 464 -5.59 -2.19 7.28
C ARG A 464 -6.48 -1.31 6.42
N ASP A 465 -6.07 -0.05 6.26
CA ASP A 465 -6.79 0.92 5.43
C ASP A 465 -6.61 0.61 3.93
N LEU A 466 -7.65 0.90 3.15
CA LEU A 466 -7.56 1.01 1.69
C LEU A 466 -7.53 2.51 1.35
N ILE A 467 -6.34 3.02 1.04
CA ILE A 467 -6.13 4.46 0.82
C ILE A 467 -6.63 4.86 -0.58
N VAL A 468 -7.42 5.92 -0.64
CA VAL A 468 -7.87 6.58 -1.88
C VAL A 468 -7.23 7.97 -1.90
N LEU A 469 -6.58 8.34 -3.01
CA LEU A 469 -5.78 9.58 -3.06
C LEU A 469 -6.60 10.88 -2.96
N ASP A 470 -7.92 10.81 -3.17
CA ASP A 470 -8.83 11.96 -3.11
C ASP A 470 -9.32 12.31 -1.69
N ASP A 471 -9.03 11.47 -0.67
CA ASP A 471 -9.60 11.60 0.68
C ASP A 471 -8.68 12.30 1.73
N ASN A 472 -7.69 13.09 1.28
CA ASN A 472 -6.83 13.90 2.16
C ASN A 472 -7.13 15.40 2.12
#